data_AF-A0A0Q1BDE5-F1
#
_entry.id   AF-A0A0Q1BDE5-F1
#
_cell.length_a   1.000
_cell.length_b   1.000
_cell.length_c   1.000
_cell.angle_alpha   90.00
_cell.angle_beta   90.00
_cell.angle_gamma   90.00
#
_symmetry.space_group_name_H-M   'P 1'
#
loop_
_entity.id
_entity.type
_entity.pdbx_description
1 polymer ?
#
loop_
_entity_poly.entity_id
_entity_poly.type
_entity_poly.pdbx_seq_one_letter_code
_entity_poly.pdbx_strand_id
1 'polypeptide(L)'
;MFYKKETSLKYKALAIEEEAGAEEASYAIRNLISSKKLTIEATVKDPVTGKMTTMQNTVLGPCSIFKTTTNLETDAETRSRFFVLSVDESLEQTRRILDIQRMKYTIEGLLAVKESEAILERHRNFQRLLKPIAVVNPYASLLTYLDDRLLVRREHPKYMNLIAAITFLHQYQRPIKTAKKRGGESIEYIETTIEDIERAGEIAHQVLGRSLDELSDSSRDLLMGSHRMVSEQAKASGKKREKIEFSRRQLREYLNWSDFRLRAHLNQLVELEYLIPVAGKRGEPYRYRIFYNGEGLDGKKFLPGLINLEELKERAKKAGMPGRACPVEDPERSRRELVEGFDG
;
A
#
# COMPACT_ATOMS: atom_id res chain seq x y z
N MET A 1 -15.45 -22.61 4.55
CA MET A 1 -14.52 -22.58 3.38
C MET A 1 -14.07 -23.98 2.92
N PHE A 2 -14.26 -25.02 3.75
CA PHE A 2 -13.55 -26.30 3.70
C PHE A 2 -14.02 -27.34 2.67
N TYR A 3 -15.19 -27.13 2.04
CA TYR A 3 -15.78 -28.07 1.06
C TYR A 3 -15.81 -27.51 -0.37
N LYS A 4 -15.04 -26.46 -0.63
CA LYS A 4 -15.06 -25.83 -1.95
C LYS A 4 -14.18 -26.60 -2.95
N LYS A 5 -14.61 -26.62 -4.21
CA LYS A 5 -13.87 -27.22 -5.33
C LYS A 5 -12.51 -26.54 -5.52
N GLU A 6 -11.54 -27.26 -6.08
CA GLU A 6 -10.14 -26.84 -6.24
C GLU A 6 -9.97 -25.43 -6.86
N THR A 7 -10.80 -25.04 -7.83
CA THR A 7 -10.70 -23.73 -8.52
C THR A 7 -11.67 -22.66 -8.00
N SER A 8 -12.49 -22.98 -7.00
CA SER A 8 -13.60 -22.13 -6.53
C SER A 8 -13.20 -20.73 -6.05
N LEU A 9 -11.96 -20.55 -5.61
CA LEU A 9 -11.44 -19.28 -5.11
C LEU A 9 -10.55 -18.55 -6.12
N LYS A 10 -10.18 -19.20 -7.23
CA LYS A 10 -9.27 -18.62 -8.22
C LYS A 10 -9.92 -17.43 -8.91
N TYR A 11 -9.23 -16.28 -8.87
CA TYR A 11 -9.68 -14.98 -9.40
C TYR A 11 -10.99 -14.47 -8.81
N LYS A 12 -11.34 -14.88 -7.59
CA LYS A 12 -12.52 -14.38 -6.86
C LYS A 12 -12.11 -13.42 -5.75
N ALA A 13 -13.04 -12.52 -5.41
CA ALA A 13 -12.97 -11.73 -4.20
C ALA A 13 -13.67 -12.48 -3.06
N LEU A 14 -13.01 -12.60 -1.92
CA LEU A 14 -13.53 -13.15 -0.68
C LEU A 14 -13.70 -12.00 0.31
N ALA A 15 -14.95 -11.68 0.65
CA ALA A 15 -15.27 -10.74 1.73
C ALA A 15 -15.55 -11.54 3.01
N ILE A 16 -14.89 -11.15 4.10
CA ILE A 16 -15.06 -11.74 5.43
C ILE A 16 -15.53 -10.61 6.36
N GLU A 17 -16.73 -10.76 6.89
CA GLU A 17 -17.28 -9.84 7.88
C GLU A 17 -16.87 -10.31 9.27
N GLU A 18 -16.37 -9.39 10.10
CA GLU A 18 -16.00 -9.58 11.50
C GLU A 18 -14.99 -10.72 11.77
N GLU A 19 -13.70 -10.35 11.82
CA GLU A 19 -12.58 -11.28 12.07
C GLU A 19 -12.74 -12.17 13.32
N ALA A 20 -13.41 -11.70 14.37
CA ALA A 20 -13.65 -12.47 15.59
C ALA A 20 -14.44 -13.78 15.33
N GLY A 21 -15.32 -13.81 14.32
CA GLY A 21 -16.06 -15.01 13.93
C GLY A 21 -15.29 -15.96 13.01
N ALA A 22 -14.10 -15.56 12.53
CA ALA A 22 -13.31 -16.27 11.53
C ALA A 22 -11.91 -16.70 12.03
N GLU A 23 -11.68 -16.68 13.34
CA GLU A 23 -10.36 -16.91 13.95
C GLU A 23 -9.74 -18.27 13.56
N GLU A 24 -10.57 -19.32 13.48
CA GLU A 24 -10.16 -20.65 13.02
C GLU A 24 -9.68 -20.68 11.56
N ALA A 25 -10.11 -19.72 10.73
CA ALA A 25 -9.75 -19.62 9.33
C ALA A 25 -8.53 -18.72 9.06
N SER A 26 -8.02 -17.99 10.07
CA SER A 26 -6.90 -17.03 9.91
C SER A 26 -5.63 -17.68 9.36
N TYR A 27 -5.31 -18.92 9.77
CA TYR A 27 -4.18 -19.66 9.22
C TYR A 27 -4.36 -19.98 7.72
N ALA A 28 -5.54 -20.44 7.33
CA ALA A 28 -5.87 -20.74 5.94
C ALA A 28 -5.81 -19.49 5.04
N ILE A 29 -6.29 -18.36 5.56
CA ILE A 29 -6.24 -17.05 4.88
C ILE A 29 -4.79 -16.62 4.65
N ARG A 30 -3.92 -16.71 5.67
CA ARG A 30 -2.50 -16.38 5.54
C ARG A 30 -1.79 -17.23 4.48
N ASN A 31 -2.12 -18.52 4.41
CA ASN A 31 -1.58 -19.43 3.40
C ASN A 31 -2.09 -19.10 1.99
N LEU A 32 -3.37 -18.76 1.83
CA LEU A 32 -3.91 -18.33 0.54
C LEU A 32 -3.23 -17.06 0.02
N ILE A 33 -2.97 -16.07 0.89
CA ILE A 33 -2.29 -14.82 0.51
C ILE A 33 -0.84 -15.09 0.11
N SER A 34 -0.12 -15.89 0.90
CA SER A 34 1.34 -16.07 0.74
C SER A 34 1.69 -17.09 -0.33
N SER A 35 1.03 -18.25 -0.31
CA SER A 35 1.37 -19.42 -1.12
C SER A 35 0.50 -19.55 -2.37
N LYS A 36 -0.57 -18.73 -2.50
CA LYS A 36 -1.57 -18.80 -3.58
C LYS A 36 -2.23 -20.19 -3.70
N LYS A 37 -2.12 -21.03 -2.68
CA LYS A 37 -2.73 -22.35 -2.58
C LYS A 37 -2.99 -22.68 -1.11
N LEU A 38 -4.05 -23.42 -0.87
CA LEU A 38 -4.42 -23.95 0.44
C LEU A 38 -4.60 -25.46 0.29
N THR A 39 -3.77 -26.24 0.97
CA THR A 39 -3.95 -27.69 1.06
C THR A 39 -4.48 -27.99 2.45
N ILE A 40 -5.65 -28.63 2.51
CA ILE A 40 -6.26 -29.08 3.76
C ILE A 40 -6.31 -30.60 3.72
N GLU A 41 -5.87 -31.24 4.79
CA GLU A 41 -6.06 -32.68 5.00
C GLU A 41 -7.29 -32.87 5.87
N ALA A 42 -8.29 -33.60 5.37
CA ALA A 42 -9.50 -33.92 6.11
C ALA A 42 -9.65 -35.44 6.17
N THR A 43 -9.96 -35.94 7.36
CA THR A 43 -10.29 -37.35 7.55
C THR A 43 -11.73 -37.57 7.11
N VAL A 44 -11.91 -38.27 5.99
CA VAL A 44 -13.22 -38.61 5.44
C VAL A 44 -13.45 -40.10 5.61
N LYS A 45 -14.62 -40.47 6.09
CA LYS A 45 -15.05 -41.87 6.17
C LYS A 45 -15.36 -42.33 4.75
N ASP A 46 -14.63 -43.34 4.28
CA ASP A 46 -14.87 -43.94 2.97
C ASP A 46 -16.27 -44.58 2.96
N PRO A 47 -17.19 -44.15 2.07
CA PRO A 47 -18.55 -44.67 2.04
C PRO A 47 -18.62 -46.15 1.61
N VAL A 48 -17.57 -46.69 0.98
CA VAL A 48 -17.48 -48.09 0.56
C VAL A 48 -16.83 -48.97 1.64
N THR A 49 -15.70 -48.53 2.20
CA THR A 49 -14.93 -49.37 3.14
C THR A 49 -15.19 -49.07 4.61
N GLY A 50 -15.86 -47.96 4.92
CA GLY A 50 -16.15 -47.52 6.29
C GLY A 50 -14.93 -47.08 7.10
N LYS A 51 -13.72 -47.19 6.53
CA LYS A 51 -12.47 -46.78 7.15
C LYS A 51 -12.29 -45.27 7.06
N MET A 52 -11.61 -44.72 8.06
CA MET A 52 -11.14 -43.35 8.01
C MET A 52 -10.00 -43.26 7.00
N THR A 53 -10.18 -42.45 5.96
CA THR A 53 -9.16 -42.19 4.95
C THR A 53 -8.82 -40.70 4.96
N THR A 54 -7.53 -40.38 4.88
CA THR A 54 -7.09 -38.99 4.78
C THR A 54 -7.27 -38.54 3.34
N MET A 55 -8.18 -37.61 3.10
CA MET A 55 -8.31 -36.94 1.81
C MET A 55 -7.63 -35.57 1.88
N GLN A 56 -6.72 -35.33 0.93
CA GLN A 56 -6.16 -33.99 0.71
C GLN A 56 -7.06 -33.22 -0.25
N ASN A 57 -7.59 -32.08 0.19
CA ASN A 57 -8.28 -31.13 -0.69
C ASN A 57 -7.39 -29.89 -0.89
N THR A 58 -6.97 -29.64 -2.13
CA THR A 58 -6.21 -28.45 -2.49
C THR A 58 -7.14 -27.44 -3.14
N VAL A 59 -7.09 -26.19 -2.68
CA VAL A 59 -7.78 -25.04 -3.25
C VAL A 59 -6.74 -24.07 -3.78
N LEU A 60 -6.87 -23.71 -5.06
CA LEU A 60 -5.96 -22.83 -5.77
C LEU A 60 -6.43 -21.37 -5.68
N GLY A 61 -5.50 -20.48 -5.36
CA GLY A 61 -5.57 -19.04 -5.61
C GLY A 61 -5.04 -18.69 -7.01
N PRO A 62 -4.78 -17.40 -7.31
CA PRO A 62 -4.86 -16.23 -6.42
C PRO A 62 -6.30 -15.75 -6.19
N CYS A 63 -6.59 -15.21 -5.00
CA CYS A 63 -7.85 -14.54 -4.67
C CYS A 63 -7.58 -13.17 -4.05
N SER A 64 -8.53 -12.24 -4.19
CA SER A 64 -8.52 -10.99 -3.44
C SER A 64 -9.27 -11.22 -2.13
N ILE A 65 -8.72 -10.77 -1.00
CA ILE A 65 -9.33 -10.97 0.32
C ILE A 65 -9.60 -9.59 0.93
N PHE A 66 -10.85 -9.35 1.28
CA PHE A 66 -11.30 -8.19 2.02
C PHE A 66 -11.82 -8.67 3.38
N LYS A 67 -11.38 -8.04 4.47
CA LYS A 67 -11.87 -8.36 5.80
C LYS A 67 -12.18 -7.09 6.59
N THR A 68 -13.22 -7.14 7.41
CA THR A 68 -13.53 -6.09 8.38
C THR A 68 -13.17 -6.57 9.79
N THR A 69 -12.61 -5.67 10.60
CA THR A 69 -12.25 -5.98 11.99
C THR A 69 -12.45 -4.74 12.85
N THR A 70 -12.94 -4.94 14.07
CA THR A 70 -12.99 -3.92 15.12
C THR A 70 -11.69 -3.89 15.93
N ASN A 71 -10.85 -4.91 15.81
CA ASN A 71 -9.58 -5.01 16.52
C ASN A 71 -8.41 -4.56 15.63
N LEU A 72 -7.86 -3.38 15.95
CA LEU A 72 -6.67 -2.83 15.29
C LEU A 72 -5.37 -3.54 15.74
N GLU A 73 -5.38 -4.16 16.93
CA GLU A 73 -4.30 -4.98 17.50
C GLU A 73 -4.36 -6.42 16.96
N THR A 74 -4.43 -6.56 15.63
CA THR A 74 -4.19 -7.85 14.98
C THR A 74 -2.70 -8.18 15.00
N ASP A 75 -2.36 -9.47 15.02
CA ASP A 75 -0.98 -9.90 15.05
C ASP A 75 -0.17 -9.26 13.91
N ALA A 76 1.05 -8.82 14.22
CA ALA A 76 1.90 -8.07 13.27
C ALA A 76 2.14 -8.86 11.97
N GLU A 77 2.07 -10.19 12.02
CA GLU A 77 2.20 -11.06 10.87
C GLU A 77 0.99 -10.93 9.92
N THR A 78 -0.24 -10.98 10.42
CA THR A 78 -1.46 -10.77 9.64
C THR A 78 -1.56 -9.33 9.13
N ARG A 79 -1.34 -8.33 9.98
CA ARG A 79 -1.39 -6.90 9.59
C ARG A 79 -0.47 -6.60 8.40
N SER A 80 0.73 -7.16 8.42
CA SER A 80 1.70 -6.96 7.33
C SER A 80 1.30 -7.55 5.97
N ARG A 81 0.25 -8.39 5.90
CA ARG A 81 -0.26 -8.98 4.64
C ARG A 81 -1.44 -8.24 4.03
N PHE A 82 -2.05 -7.30 4.76
CA PHE A 82 -3.20 -6.52 4.29
C PHE A 82 -2.84 -5.05 4.07
N PHE A 83 -3.62 -4.38 3.23
CA PHE A 83 -3.77 -2.93 3.29
C PHE A 83 -4.81 -2.64 4.37
N VAL A 84 -4.44 -1.84 5.38
CA VAL A 84 -5.34 -1.47 6.47
C VAL A 84 -6.00 -0.15 6.09
N LEU A 85 -7.32 -0.14 6.01
CA LEU A 85 -8.10 1.06 5.75
C LEU A 85 -8.85 1.45 7.02
N SER A 86 -8.59 2.67 7.51
CA SER A 86 -9.34 3.27 8.62
C SER A 86 -10.59 3.97 8.10
N VAL A 87 -11.67 3.92 8.86
CA VAL A 87 -12.86 4.75 8.59
C VAL A 87 -12.57 6.18 9.02
N ASP A 88 -13.07 7.15 8.24
CA ASP A 88 -13.02 8.57 8.62
C ASP A 88 -14.19 8.86 9.59
N GLU A 89 -13.85 9.07 10.86
CA GLU A 89 -14.80 9.37 11.96
C GLU A 89 -14.94 10.88 12.22
N SER A 90 -14.47 11.73 11.29
CA SER A 90 -14.59 13.17 11.44
C SER A 90 -16.04 13.64 11.49
N LEU A 91 -16.26 14.79 12.16
CA LEU A 91 -17.57 15.43 12.21
C LEU A 91 -18.08 15.83 10.81
N GLU A 92 -17.18 16.26 9.93
CA GLU A 92 -17.51 16.62 8.55
C GLU A 92 -17.99 15.40 7.77
N GLN A 93 -17.25 14.28 7.86
CA GLN A 93 -17.65 13.04 7.21
C GLN A 93 -18.98 12.52 7.75
N THR A 94 -19.18 12.59 9.06
CA THR A 94 -20.46 12.22 9.71
C THR A 94 -21.62 13.07 9.17
N ARG A 95 -21.44 14.39 9.03
CA ARG A 95 -22.45 15.29 8.45
C ARG A 95 -22.79 14.90 7.01
N ARG A 96 -21.79 14.68 6.16
CA ARG A 96 -21.97 14.25 4.77
C ARG A 96 -22.73 12.92 4.67
N ILE A 97 -22.41 11.95 5.53
CA ILE A 97 -23.12 10.66 5.58
C ILE A 97 -24.60 10.89 5.92
N LEU A 98 -24.89 11.69 6.93
CA LEU A 98 -26.28 11.99 7.33
C LEU A 98 -27.05 12.75 6.23
N ASP A 99 -26.40 13.67 5.51
CA ASP A 99 -27.01 14.36 4.36
C ASP A 99 -27.38 13.38 3.25
N ILE A 100 -26.46 12.49 2.87
CA ILE A 100 -26.71 11.46 1.87
C ILE A 100 -27.81 10.49 2.33
N GLN A 101 -27.81 10.10 3.61
CA GLN A 101 -28.87 9.25 4.17
C GLN A 101 -30.24 9.91 4.09
N ARG A 102 -30.35 11.21 4.38
CA ARG A 102 -31.60 11.96 4.19
C ARG A 102 -32.00 12.03 2.72
N MET A 103 -31.05 12.35 1.83
CA MET A 103 -31.28 12.45 0.40
C MET A 103 -31.84 11.15 -0.19
N LYS A 104 -31.43 9.97 0.30
CA LYS A 104 -31.96 8.68 -0.16
C LYS A 104 -33.49 8.53 -0.05
N TYR A 105 -34.15 9.30 0.82
CA TYR A 105 -35.61 9.29 0.99
C TYR A 105 -36.32 10.38 0.18
N THR A 106 -35.62 11.02 -0.77
CA THR A 106 -36.14 12.05 -1.68
C THR A 106 -36.23 11.52 -3.12
N ILE A 107 -36.97 12.21 -3.98
CA ILE A 107 -37.08 11.86 -5.41
C ILE A 107 -35.71 12.00 -6.07
N GLU A 108 -34.97 13.06 -5.72
CA GLU A 108 -33.61 13.32 -6.18
C GLU A 108 -32.66 12.18 -5.81
N GLY A 109 -32.79 11.65 -4.59
CA GLY A 109 -32.02 10.48 -4.16
C GLY A 109 -32.36 9.21 -4.94
N LEU A 110 -33.63 8.97 -5.25
CA LEU A 110 -34.04 7.82 -6.09
C LEU A 110 -33.48 7.92 -7.51
N LEU A 111 -33.47 9.12 -8.10
CA LEU A 111 -32.86 9.37 -9.40
C LEU A 111 -31.33 9.18 -9.34
N ALA A 112 -30.67 9.69 -8.30
CA ALA A 112 -29.23 9.52 -8.09
C ALA A 112 -28.82 8.03 -7.95
N VAL A 113 -29.67 7.18 -7.36
CA VAL A 113 -29.41 5.72 -7.31
C VAL A 113 -29.35 5.15 -8.73
N LYS A 114 -30.29 5.49 -9.62
CA LYS A 114 -30.25 5.03 -11.01
C LYS A 114 -29.02 5.53 -11.76
N GLU A 115 -28.62 6.79 -11.55
CA GLU A 115 -27.38 7.32 -12.12
C GLU A 115 -26.14 6.56 -11.62
N SER A 116 -26.14 6.18 -10.33
CA SER A 116 -25.06 5.39 -9.75
C SER A 116 -24.95 4.00 -10.38
N GLU A 117 -26.07 3.37 -10.76
CA GLU A 117 -26.09 2.09 -11.46
C GLU A 117 -25.42 2.19 -12.84
N ALA A 118 -25.70 3.26 -13.59
CA ALA A 118 -25.05 3.51 -14.88
C ALA A 118 -23.53 3.71 -14.74
N ILE A 119 -23.08 4.41 -13.69
CA ILE A 119 -21.66 4.56 -13.37
C ILE A 119 -21.03 3.20 -13.05
N LEU A 120 -21.68 2.41 -12.19
CA LEU A 120 -21.20 1.06 -11.83
C LEU A 120 -21.12 0.14 -13.06
N GLU A 121 -22.11 0.20 -13.94
CA GLU A 121 -22.11 -0.56 -15.19
C GLU A 121 -20.92 -0.16 -16.08
N ARG A 122 -20.65 1.14 -16.24
CA ARG A 122 -19.49 1.64 -16.97
C ARG A 122 -18.18 1.08 -16.40
N HIS A 123 -18.01 1.11 -15.08
CA HIS A 123 -16.82 0.56 -14.43
C HIS A 123 -16.68 -0.96 -14.63
N ARG A 124 -17.78 -1.71 -14.51
CA ARG A 124 -17.80 -3.17 -14.74
C ARG A 124 -17.44 -3.51 -16.18
N ASN A 125 -18.00 -2.78 -17.15
CA ASN A 125 -17.72 -2.99 -18.56
C ASN A 125 -16.26 -2.66 -18.88
N PHE A 126 -15.74 -1.54 -18.36
CA PHE A 126 -14.33 -1.21 -18.47
C PHE A 126 -13.41 -2.32 -17.91
N GLN A 127 -13.68 -2.82 -16.70
CA GLN A 127 -12.88 -3.90 -16.09
C GLN A 127 -12.89 -5.19 -16.91
N ARG A 128 -13.99 -5.49 -17.61
CA ARG A 128 -14.10 -6.67 -18.51
C ARG A 128 -13.31 -6.52 -19.79
N LEU A 129 -13.05 -5.29 -20.24
CA LEU A 129 -12.27 -5.04 -21.45
C LEU A 129 -10.77 -5.25 -21.20
N LEU A 130 -10.29 -5.00 -19.98
CA LEU A 130 -8.88 -5.12 -19.61
C LEU A 130 -8.27 -6.45 -20.06
N LYS A 131 -7.18 -6.38 -20.82
CA LYS A 131 -6.46 -7.56 -21.31
C LYS A 131 -5.38 -7.96 -20.30
N PRO A 132 -5.10 -9.28 -20.15
CA PRO A 132 -3.99 -9.73 -19.33
C PRO A 132 -2.66 -9.41 -20.03
N ILE A 133 -2.00 -8.33 -19.60
CA ILE A 133 -0.70 -7.87 -20.12
C ILE A 133 0.31 -7.72 -18.98
N ALA A 134 1.58 -7.98 -19.25
CA ALA A 134 2.63 -7.80 -18.24
C ALA A 134 2.90 -6.31 -17.99
N VAL A 135 3.16 -5.96 -16.74
CA VAL A 135 3.59 -4.60 -16.37
C VAL A 135 5.05 -4.64 -15.99
N VAL A 136 5.84 -3.77 -16.61
CA VAL A 136 7.26 -3.57 -16.30
C VAL A 136 7.42 -2.18 -15.72
N ASN A 137 8.13 -2.04 -14.60
CA ASN A 137 8.46 -0.76 -14.02
C ASN A 137 9.93 -0.41 -14.28
N PRO A 138 10.25 0.47 -15.25
CA PRO A 138 11.63 0.89 -15.54
C PRO A 138 12.30 1.60 -14.35
N TYR A 139 11.51 2.19 -13.47
CA TYR A 139 11.97 2.98 -12.32
C TYR A 139 12.19 2.12 -11.06
N ALA A 140 11.93 0.82 -11.11
CA ALA A 140 12.01 -0.05 -9.93
C ALA A 140 13.34 0.06 -9.17
N SER A 141 14.46 0.20 -9.88
CA SER A 141 15.79 0.36 -9.27
C SER A 141 16.02 1.72 -8.60
N LEU A 142 15.19 2.73 -8.89
CA LEU A 142 15.24 4.05 -8.27
C LEU A 142 14.33 4.17 -7.05
N LEU A 143 13.32 3.29 -6.94
CA LEU A 143 12.35 3.21 -5.85
C LEU A 143 12.88 2.39 -4.66
N THR A 144 14.13 2.63 -4.28
CA THR A 144 14.79 1.95 -3.16
C THR A 144 14.40 2.58 -1.83
N TYR A 145 14.08 1.73 -0.86
CA TYR A 145 13.95 2.10 0.56
C TYR A 145 15.31 1.99 1.27
N LEU A 146 15.39 2.34 2.55
CA LEU A 146 16.53 1.95 3.38
C LEU A 146 16.49 0.43 3.60
N ASP A 147 17.58 -0.24 3.20
CA ASP A 147 17.70 -1.71 3.11
C ASP A 147 17.68 -2.44 4.46
N ASP A 148 17.51 -1.72 5.56
CA ASP A 148 17.91 -2.12 6.92
C ASP A 148 16.78 -2.64 7.81
N ARG A 149 15.55 -2.80 7.29
CA ARG A 149 14.42 -3.39 8.04
C ARG A 149 13.64 -4.48 7.31
N LEU A 150 13.15 -5.44 8.10
CA LEU A 150 12.23 -6.49 7.66
C LEU A 150 10.87 -5.97 7.23
N LEU A 151 10.41 -4.83 7.77
CA LEU A 151 9.13 -4.23 7.39
C LEU A 151 9.14 -3.76 5.93
N VAL A 152 10.21 -3.11 5.50
CA VAL A 152 10.42 -2.65 4.12
C VAL A 152 10.26 -3.82 3.13
N ARG A 153 10.73 -5.02 3.49
CA ARG A 153 10.56 -6.22 2.64
C ARG A 153 9.10 -6.61 2.41
N ARG A 154 8.19 -6.24 3.32
CA ARG A 154 6.75 -6.56 3.24
C ARG A 154 5.94 -5.41 2.63
N GLU A 155 6.30 -4.17 2.91
CA GLU A 155 5.60 -2.99 2.39
C GLU A 155 6.03 -2.64 0.95
N HIS A 156 7.30 -2.85 0.59
CA HIS A 156 7.79 -2.56 -0.77
C HIS A 156 7.00 -3.34 -1.85
N PRO A 157 6.73 -4.67 -1.71
CA PRO A 157 5.87 -5.38 -2.66
C PRO A 157 4.46 -4.79 -2.77
N LYS A 158 3.88 -4.29 -1.67
CA LYS A 158 2.57 -3.63 -1.69
C LYS A 158 2.60 -2.36 -2.53
N TYR A 159 3.59 -1.52 -2.32
CA TYR A 159 3.78 -0.30 -3.09
C TYR A 159 4.03 -0.59 -4.57
N MET A 160 4.89 -1.57 -4.89
CA MET A 160 5.13 -2.00 -6.28
C MET A 160 3.88 -2.56 -6.95
N ASN A 161 3.08 -3.36 -6.24
CA ASN A 161 1.82 -3.89 -6.76
C ASN A 161 0.77 -2.78 -6.97
N LEU A 162 0.76 -1.75 -6.12
CA LEU A 162 -0.11 -0.58 -6.30
C LEU A 162 0.25 0.20 -7.58
N ILE A 163 1.54 0.47 -7.79
CA ILE A 163 2.03 1.09 -9.04
C ILE A 163 1.66 0.23 -10.25
N ALA A 164 1.88 -1.09 -10.16
CA ALA A 164 1.56 -2.00 -11.25
C ALA A 164 0.06 -2.05 -11.56
N ALA A 165 -0.80 -2.03 -10.53
CA ALA A 165 -2.25 -1.99 -10.69
C ALA A 165 -2.70 -0.70 -11.39
N ILE A 166 -2.15 0.46 -11.01
CA ILE A 166 -2.44 1.76 -11.66
C ILE A 166 -1.97 1.73 -13.11
N THR A 167 -0.76 1.24 -13.36
CA THR A 167 -0.22 1.10 -14.73
C THR A 167 -1.12 0.19 -15.58
N PHE A 168 -1.56 -0.95 -15.01
CA PHE A 168 -2.44 -1.92 -15.67
C PHE A 168 -3.82 -1.35 -16.00
N LEU A 169 -4.39 -0.51 -15.13
CA LEU A 169 -5.65 0.18 -15.40
C LEU A 169 -5.52 1.14 -16.59
N HIS A 170 -4.35 1.77 -16.76
CA HIS A 170 -4.08 2.65 -17.90
C HIS A 170 -3.56 1.92 -19.14
N GLN A 171 -3.69 0.59 -19.26
CA GLN A 171 -3.08 -0.20 -20.36
C GLN A 171 -3.44 0.30 -21.78
N TYR A 172 -4.65 0.84 -21.98
CA TYR A 172 -5.09 1.37 -23.27
C TYR A 172 -4.51 2.74 -23.62
N GLN A 173 -3.91 3.42 -22.64
CA GLN A 173 -3.26 4.72 -22.81
C GLN A 173 -1.73 4.57 -22.91
N ARG A 174 -1.23 3.35 -23.15
CA ARG A 174 0.20 3.03 -23.14
C ARG A 174 0.57 2.26 -24.41
N PRO A 175 1.78 2.47 -24.95
CA PRO A 175 2.28 1.65 -26.05
C PRO A 175 2.56 0.23 -25.54
N ILE A 176 2.03 -0.77 -26.25
CA ILE A 176 2.37 -2.18 -26.02
C ILE A 176 3.75 -2.46 -26.63
N LYS A 177 4.66 -3.00 -25.83
CA LYS A 177 6.01 -3.39 -26.23
C LYS A 177 6.16 -4.90 -26.14
N THR A 178 7.13 -5.44 -26.87
CA THR A 178 7.40 -6.88 -26.89
C THR A 178 8.85 -7.15 -26.51
N ALA A 179 9.07 -8.02 -25.53
CA ALA A 179 10.39 -8.50 -25.15
C ALA A 179 10.56 -9.95 -25.61
N LYS A 180 11.69 -10.26 -26.26
CA LYS A 180 12.04 -11.63 -26.66
C LYS A 180 12.91 -12.27 -25.58
N LYS A 181 12.49 -13.43 -25.08
CA LYS A 181 13.28 -14.25 -24.16
C LYS A 181 14.37 -15.00 -24.94
N ARG A 182 15.51 -15.29 -24.29
CA ARG A 182 16.51 -16.26 -24.79
C ARG A 182 15.84 -17.64 -24.86
N GLY A 183 15.27 -17.99 -26.01
CA GLY A 183 14.42 -19.17 -26.20
C GLY A 183 13.27 -18.98 -27.19
N GLY A 184 13.05 -17.76 -27.70
CA GLY A 184 12.09 -17.49 -28.79
C GLY A 184 10.68 -17.10 -28.33
N GLU A 185 10.35 -17.28 -27.05
CA GLU A 185 9.09 -16.81 -26.46
C GLU A 185 9.08 -15.28 -26.35
N SER A 186 8.00 -14.65 -26.85
CA SER A 186 7.79 -13.21 -26.78
C SER A 186 6.76 -12.85 -25.71
N ILE A 187 7.08 -11.86 -24.88
CA ILE A 187 6.18 -11.35 -23.83
C ILE A 187 5.77 -9.93 -24.21
N GLU A 188 4.46 -9.69 -24.28
CA GLU A 188 3.89 -8.35 -24.40
C GLU A 188 3.83 -7.67 -23.04
N TYR A 189 4.26 -6.42 -22.98
CA TYR A 189 4.27 -5.64 -21.75
C TYR A 189 3.99 -4.16 -22.00
N ILE A 190 3.52 -3.50 -20.95
CA ILE A 190 3.45 -2.04 -20.86
C ILE A 190 4.41 -1.54 -19.78
N GLU A 191 4.84 -0.29 -19.92
CA GLU A 191 5.75 0.35 -18.98
C GLU A 191 5.02 1.30 -18.05
N THR A 192 5.39 1.26 -16.77
CA THR A 192 5.01 2.25 -15.76
C THR A 192 5.56 3.63 -16.12
N THR A 193 4.75 4.66 -15.93
CA THR A 193 5.11 6.08 -16.09
C THR A 193 5.36 6.76 -14.74
N ILE A 194 5.95 7.96 -14.76
CA ILE A 194 6.18 8.73 -13.52
C ILE A 194 4.84 9.12 -12.90
N GLU A 195 3.82 9.42 -13.71
CA GLU A 195 2.48 9.78 -13.25
C GLU A 195 1.78 8.60 -12.56
N ASP A 196 2.08 7.35 -12.94
CA ASP A 196 1.57 6.17 -12.24
C ASP A 196 2.19 6.06 -10.84
N ILE A 197 3.48 6.38 -10.70
CA ILE A 197 4.21 6.37 -9.43
C ILE A 197 3.73 7.50 -8.51
N GLU A 198 3.47 8.68 -9.07
CA GLU A 198 2.90 9.83 -8.35
C GLU A 198 1.53 9.47 -7.75
N ARG A 199 0.59 8.98 -8.57
CA ARG A 199 -0.72 8.53 -8.10
C ARG A 199 -0.63 7.41 -7.07
N ALA A 200 0.28 6.45 -7.27
CA ALA A 200 0.52 5.39 -6.30
C ALA A 200 1.05 5.96 -4.98
N GLY A 201 1.92 6.97 -5.06
CA GLY A 201 2.42 7.72 -3.92
C GLY A 201 1.28 8.34 -3.13
N GLU A 202 0.41 9.13 -3.77
CA GLU A 202 -0.74 9.77 -3.13
C GLU A 202 -1.63 8.76 -2.39
N ILE A 203 -1.99 7.66 -3.05
CA ILE A 203 -2.81 6.59 -2.44
C ILE A 203 -2.04 5.93 -1.29
N ALA A 204 -0.75 5.63 -1.47
CA ALA A 204 0.07 5.02 -0.42
C ALA A 204 0.18 5.93 0.81
N HIS A 205 0.27 7.25 0.64
CA HIS A 205 0.27 8.19 1.77
C HIS A 205 -1.04 8.12 2.55
N GLN A 206 -2.18 7.94 1.88
CA GLN A 206 -3.48 7.84 2.56
C GLN A 206 -3.74 6.47 3.21
N VAL A 207 -3.28 5.39 2.55
CA VAL A 207 -3.60 4.00 2.92
C VAL A 207 -2.52 3.37 3.82
N LEU A 208 -1.26 3.63 3.54
CA LEU A 208 -0.12 3.10 4.30
C LEU A 208 0.50 4.15 5.21
N GLY A 209 0.24 5.44 4.94
CA GLY A 209 0.82 6.53 5.70
C GLY A 209 0.19 6.70 7.07
N ARG A 210 0.98 7.29 7.96
CA ARG A 210 0.62 7.63 9.33
C ARG A 210 0.33 9.12 9.41
N SER A 211 -0.57 9.54 10.30
CA SER A 211 -0.72 10.98 10.58
C SER A 211 0.20 11.39 11.73
N LEU A 212 0.73 12.62 11.66
CA LEU A 212 1.36 13.23 12.84
C LEU A 212 0.35 13.46 13.97
N ASP A 213 -0.96 13.44 13.70
CA ASP A 213 -2.02 13.61 14.71
C ASP A 213 -2.17 12.39 15.64
N GLU A 214 -1.57 11.26 15.29
CA GLU A 214 -1.44 10.10 16.19
C GLU A 214 -0.38 10.35 17.29
N LEU A 215 0.45 11.38 17.16
CA LEU A 215 1.46 11.76 18.13
C LEU A 215 0.89 12.79 19.11
N SER A 216 1.18 12.59 20.40
CA SER A 216 1.03 13.68 21.37
C SER A 216 1.91 14.87 21.00
N ASP A 217 1.54 16.08 21.43
CA ASP A 217 2.34 17.29 21.14
C ASP A 217 3.81 17.15 21.54
N SER A 218 4.08 16.49 22.68
CA SER A 218 5.46 16.20 23.11
C SER A 218 6.16 15.17 22.22
N SER A 219 5.46 14.17 21.71
CA SER A 219 6.06 13.23 20.76
C SER A 219 6.35 13.89 19.42
N ARG A 220 5.49 14.82 18.98
CA ARG A 220 5.69 15.64 17.79
C ARG A 220 6.88 16.59 17.95
N ASP A 221 6.98 17.29 19.07
CA ASP A 221 8.13 18.15 19.40
C ASP A 221 9.45 17.36 19.39
N LEU A 222 9.44 16.16 19.97
CA LEU A 222 10.60 15.27 19.96
C LEU A 222 10.98 14.85 18.54
N LEU A 223 10.01 14.51 17.70
CA LEU A 223 10.23 14.13 16.31
C LEU A 223 10.83 15.30 15.51
N MET A 224 10.24 16.49 15.63
CA MET A 224 10.69 17.71 14.95
C MET A 224 12.07 18.15 15.43
N GLY A 225 12.31 18.05 16.74
CA GLY A 225 13.61 18.31 17.35
C GLY A 225 14.69 17.34 16.86
N SER A 226 14.37 16.05 16.80
CA SER A 226 15.26 15.01 16.26
C SER A 226 15.58 15.27 14.78
N HIS A 227 14.55 15.63 13.99
CA HIS A 227 14.68 16.00 12.59
C HIS A 227 15.63 17.17 12.39
N ARG A 228 15.48 18.24 13.19
CA ARG A 228 16.34 19.42 13.13
C ARG A 228 17.79 19.09 13.47
N MET A 229 18.01 18.40 14.59
CA MET A 229 19.34 18.00 15.04
C MET A 229 20.08 17.18 13.97
N VAL A 230 19.42 16.19 13.38
CA VAL A 230 20.03 15.35 12.33
C VAL A 230 20.31 16.15 11.07
N SER A 231 19.42 17.06 10.68
CA SER A 231 19.61 17.92 9.50
C SER A 231 20.82 18.86 9.67
N GLU A 232 21.01 19.41 10.87
CA GLU A 232 22.18 20.24 11.20
C GLU A 232 23.47 19.41 11.20
N GLN A 233 23.46 18.22 11.79
CA GLN A 233 24.60 17.30 11.77
C GLN A 233 24.95 16.84 10.35
N ALA A 234 23.97 16.66 9.46
CA ALA A 234 24.19 16.30 8.06
C ALA A 234 24.95 17.39 7.32
N LYS A 235 24.49 18.64 7.49
CA LYS A 235 25.14 19.81 6.91
C LYS A 235 26.56 19.99 7.43
N ALA A 236 26.77 19.83 8.75
CA ALA A 236 28.08 20.00 9.36
C ALA A 236 29.09 18.90 8.97
N SER A 237 28.63 17.65 8.79
CA SER A 237 29.51 16.51 8.51
C SER A 237 29.64 16.16 7.02
N GLY A 238 28.84 16.77 6.15
CA GLY A 238 28.76 16.43 4.73
C GLY A 238 28.23 15.01 4.44
N LYS A 239 27.73 14.31 5.47
CA LYS A 239 27.20 12.95 5.32
C LYS A 239 25.72 13.00 4.93
N LYS A 240 25.28 11.98 4.18
CA LYS A 240 23.85 11.76 3.93
C LYS A 240 23.11 11.61 5.26
N ARG A 241 21.96 12.27 5.35
CA ARG A 241 21.07 12.26 6.52
C ARG A 241 20.77 10.84 7.02
N GLU A 242 20.50 9.91 6.11
CA GLU A 242 20.11 8.54 6.47
C GLU A 242 21.23 7.74 7.17
N LYS A 243 22.48 8.24 7.12
CA LYS A 243 23.65 7.61 7.76
C LYS A 243 24.01 8.23 9.11
N ILE A 244 23.25 9.21 9.58
CA ILE A 244 23.55 9.92 10.83
C ILE A 244 22.91 9.21 12.01
N GLU A 245 23.77 8.65 12.85
CA GLU A 245 23.37 8.06 14.11
C GLU A 245 23.50 9.08 15.24
N PHE A 246 22.52 9.09 16.12
CA PHE A 246 22.54 9.88 17.34
C PHE A 246 22.13 9.04 18.55
N SER A 247 22.62 9.43 19.72
CA SER A 247 22.29 8.80 20.99
C SER A 247 21.18 9.55 21.71
N ARG A 248 20.53 8.87 22.67
CA ARG A 248 19.57 9.52 23.56
C ARG A 248 20.18 10.71 24.32
N ARG A 249 21.46 10.61 24.70
CA ARG A 249 22.19 11.68 25.40
C ARG A 249 22.27 12.94 24.53
N GLN A 250 22.61 12.79 23.25
CA GLN A 250 22.70 13.93 22.32
C GLN A 250 21.34 14.61 22.14
N LEU A 251 20.25 13.85 21.99
CA LEU A 251 18.89 14.42 21.92
C LEU A 251 18.53 15.19 23.20
N ARG A 252 18.87 14.63 24.36
CA ARG A 252 18.59 15.25 25.66
C ARG A 252 19.29 16.61 25.79
N GLU A 253 20.57 16.66 25.41
CA GLU A 253 21.38 17.88 25.45
C GLU A 253 20.90 18.91 24.41
N TYR A 254 20.53 18.46 23.21
CA TYR A 254 20.04 19.33 22.15
C TYR A 254 18.66 19.96 22.46
N LEU A 255 17.73 19.17 22.98
CA LEU A 255 16.36 19.63 23.29
C LEU A 255 16.23 20.23 24.69
N ASN A 256 17.26 20.08 25.53
CA ASN A 256 17.21 20.42 26.96
C ASN A 256 16.05 19.75 27.71
N TRP A 257 15.79 18.47 27.42
CA TRP A 257 14.71 17.70 28.05
C TRP A 257 15.20 16.85 29.22
N SER A 258 14.30 16.48 30.13
CA SER A 258 14.60 15.48 31.16
C SER A 258 14.69 14.07 30.55
N ASP A 259 15.50 13.18 31.13
CA ASP A 259 15.63 11.79 30.64
C ASP A 259 14.30 11.04 30.72
N PHE A 260 13.47 11.33 31.73
CA PHE A 260 12.15 10.73 31.88
C PHE A 260 11.21 11.08 30.73
N ARG A 261 11.04 12.39 30.42
CA ARG A 261 10.19 12.86 29.31
C ARG A 261 10.68 12.28 27.99
N LEU A 262 11.99 12.29 27.77
CA LEU A 262 12.59 11.78 26.54
C LEU A 262 12.32 10.28 26.34
N ARG A 263 12.50 9.45 27.37
CA ARG A 263 12.26 8.00 27.26
C ARG A 263 10.82 7.64 26.90
N ALA A 264 9.85 8.32 27.54
CA ALA A 264 8.43 8.04 27.31
C ALA A 264 8.05 8.23 25.83
N HIS A 265 8.45 9.35 25.24
CA HIS A 265 8.10 9.67 23.85
C HIS A 265 9.00 8.98 22.82
N LEU A 266 10.26 8.69 23.16
CA LEU A 266 11.20 8.04 22.25
C LEU A 266 10.77 6.60 21.92
N ASN A 267 10.21 5.87 22.90
CA ASN A 267 9.64 4.55 22.65
C ASN A 267 8.49 4.62 21.65
N GLN A 268 7.59 5.59 21.82
CA GLN A 268 6.47 5.81 20.88
C GLN A 268 6.98 6.13 19.47
N LEU A 269 8.02 6.95 19.30
CA LEU A 269 8.58 7.25 17.99
C LEU A 269 9.29 6.04 17.34
N VAL A 270 9.85 5.14 18.14
CA VAL A 270 10.44 3.88 17.64
C VAL A 270 9.37 2.89 17.23
N GLU A 271 8.32 2.75 18.04
CA GLU A 271 7.14 1.93 17.76
C GLU A 271 6.40 2.43 16.51
N LEU A 272 6.28 3.75 16.38
CA LEU A 272 5.73 4.39 15.20
C LEU A 272 6.72 4.49 14.02
N GLU A 273 7.91 3.94 14.20
CA GLU A 273 8.98 3.81 13.19
C GLU A 273 9.50 5.13 12.60
N TYR A 274 9.20 6.25 13.23
CA TYR A 274 9.84 7.52 12.93
C TYR A 274 11.34 7.49 13.27
N LEU A 275 11.72 6.68 14.25
CA LEU A 275 13.10 6.43 14.67
C LEU A 275 13.48 4.94 14.55
N ILE A 276 14.71 4.69 14.12
CA ILE A 276 15.28 3.35 13.92
C ILE A 276 16.38 3.12 14.96
N PRO A 277 16.25 2.16 15.88
CA PRO A 277 17.36 1.76 16.75
C PRO A 277 18.40 0.99 15.92
N VAL A 278 19.67 1.40 16.02
CA VAL A 278 20.78 0.82 15.24
C VAL A 278 21.64 -0.11 16.10
N ALA A 279 21.87 0.29 17.35
CA ALA A 279 22.67 -0.46 18.32
C ALA A 279 22.10 -0.26 19.71
N GLY A 280 22.29 -1.26 20.58
CA GLY A 280 21.77 -1.29 21.94
C GLY A 280 21.83 -2.69 22.53
N LYS A 281 22.94 -3.04 23.17
CA LYS A 281 23.11 -4.25 23.99
C LYS A 281 23.58 -3.85 25.38
N ARG A 282 23.55 -4.79 26.34
CA ARG A 282 24.10 -4.59 27.69
C ARG A 282 25.55 -4.10 27.58
N GLY A 283 25.83 -2.86 28.00
CA GLY A 283 27.15 -2.23 27.92
C GLY A 283 27.39 -1.27 26.75
N GLU A 284 26.49 -1.21 25.76
CA GLU A 284 26.60 -0.27 24.62
C GLU A 284 25.51 0.80 24.66
N PRO A 285 25.83 2.07 24.37
CA PRO A 285 24.84 3.14 24.34
C PRO A 285 23.86 2.93 23.17
N TYR A 286 22.56 3.09 23.45
CA TYR A 286 21.54 3.05 22.40
C TYR A 286 21.76 4.16 21.37
N ARG A 287 21.80 3.77 20.09
CA ARG A 287 21.91 4.66 18.94
C ARG A 287 20.68 4.56 18.06
N TYR A 288 20.27 5.69 17.52
CA TYR A 288 19.10 5.84 16.69
C TYR A 288 19.45 6.53 15.38
N ARG A 289 18.72 6.20 14.32
CA ARG A 289 18.66 6.92 13.05
C ARG A 289 17.24 7.43 12.85
N ILE A 290 17.08 8.58 12.19
CA ILE A 290 15.77 9.11 11.86
C ILE A 290 15.32 8.60 10.48
N PHE A 291 14.06 8.17 10.39
CA PHE A 291 13.45 7.74 9.14
C PHE A 291 12.50 8.79 8.54
N TYR A 292 11.92 9.61 9.42
CA TYR A 292 11.09 10.76 9.05
C TYR A 292 11.88 11.81 8.26
N ASN A 293 11.31 12.37 7.18
CA ASN A 293 11.96 13.38 6.32
C ASN A 293 11.30 14.76 6.33
N GLY A 294 10.34 14.99 7.24
CA GLY A 294 9.69 16.30 7.39
C GLY A 294 8.32 16.41 6.74
N GLU A 295 7.73 15.29 6.33
CA GLU A 295 6.41 15.22 5.71
C GLU A 295 5.26 15.35 6.74
N GLY A 296 4.01 15.58 6.29
CA GLY A 296 2.83 15.57 7.16
C GLY A 296 2.68 16.77 8.11
N LEU A 297 3.46 17.85 7.93
CA LEU A 297 3.31 19.09 8.71
C LEU A 297 1.97 19.80 8.47
N ASP A 298 1.34 19.53 7.33
CA ASP A 298 0.00 20.01 6.95
C ASP A 298 -1.13 19.14 7.54
N GLY A 299 -0.81 18.21 8.43
CA GLY A 299 -1.77 17.27 9.04
C GLY A 299 -2.17 16.11 8.13
N LYS A 300 -1.62 16.01 6.92
CA LYS A 300 -1.90 14.89 6.02
C LYS A 300 -1.11 13.65 6.41
N LYS A 301 -1.72 12.49 6.15
CA LYS A 301 -1.04 11.20 6.28
C LYS A 301 0.13 11.13 5.30
N PHE A 302 1.23 10.51 5.73
CA PHE A 302 2.41 10.31 4.89
C PHE A 302 3.09 8.98 5.21
N LEU A 303 3.71 8.37 4.20
CA LEU A 303 4.50 7.15 4.38
C LEU A 303 5.99 7.53 4.41
N PRO A 304 6.66 7.44 5.58
CA PRO A 304 8.07 7.80 5.66
C PRO A 304 8.93 6.93 4.75
N GLY A 305 9.97 7.55 4.16
CA GLY A 305 10.98 6.85 3.35
C GLY A 305 10.58 6.51 1.91
N LEU A 306 9.43 6.99 1.43
CA LEU A 306 9.19 7.06 0.00
C LEU A 306 10.11 8.10 -0.64
N ILE A 307 10.68 7.79 -1.81
CA ILE A 307 11.46 8.76 -2.56
C ILE A 307 10.57 9.91 -2.99
N ASN A 308 11.06 11.15 -2.84
CA ASN A 308 10.35 12.33 -3.34
C ASN A 308 10.25 12.26 -4.87
N LEU A 309 9.10 12.64 -5.43
CA LEU A 309 8.87 12.66 -6.87
C LEU A 309 9.90 13.50 -7.63
N GLU A 310 10.31 14.65 -7.09
CA GLU A 310 11.33 15.50 -7.73
C GLU A 310 12.70 14.82 -7.72
N GLU A 311 13.06 14.16 -6.62
CA GLU A 311 14.29 13.37 -6.56
C GLU A 311 14.25 12.17 -7.52
N LEU A 312 13.09 11.50 -7.64
CA LEU A 312 12.90 10.42 -8.61
C LEU A 312 13.06 10.93 -10.05
N LYS A 313 12.45 12.07 -10.39
CA LYS A 313 12.59 12.71 -11.71
C LYS A 313 14.06 13.07 -12.02
N GLU A 314 14.79 13.61 -11.04
CA GLU A 314 16.22 13.91 -11.21
C GLU A 314 17.05 12.64 -11.42
N ARG A 315 16.83 11.60 -10.62
CA ARG A 315 17.54 10.32 -10.75
C ARG A 315 17.22 9.64 -12.09
N ALA A 316 15.96 9.69 -12.51
CA ALA A 316 15.51 9.18 -13.80
C ALA A 316 16.19 9.91 -14.97
N LYS A 317 16.27 11.26 -14.92
CA LYS A 317 17.01 12.07 -15.90
C LYS A 317 18.48 11.69 -15.95
N LYS A 318 19.15 11.55 -14.79
CA LYS A 318 20.56 11.15 -14.69
C LYS A 318 20.80 9.74 -15.25
N ALA A 319 19.83 8.83 -15.10
CA ALA A 319 19.90 7.46 -15.60
C ALA A 319 19.48 7.32 -17.08
N GLY A 320 19.11 8.41 -17.77
CA GLY A 320 18.65 8.36 -19.17
C GLY A 320 17.32 7.62 -19.34
N MET A 321 16.51 7.50 -18.29
CA MET A 321 15.23 6.80 -18.31
C MET A 321 14.15 7.67 -18.99
N PRO A 322 13.19 7.07 -19.70
CA PRO A 322 12.20 7.81 -20.49
C PRO A 322 11.21 8.54 -19.59
N GLY A 323 11.46 9.81 -19.28
CA GLY A 323 10.55 10.67 -18.50
C GLY A 323 9.29 11.10 -19.24
N ARG A 324 8.74 10.28 -20.14
CA ARG A 324 7.53 10.63 -20.89
C ARG A 324 6.34 10.69 -19.95
N ALA A 325 5.90 11.90 -19.66
CA ALA A 325 4.50 12.16 -19.40
C ALA A 325 3.70 11.67 -20.60
N CYS A 326 2.72 10.80 -20.38
CA CYS A 326 1.71 10.55 -21.39
C CYS A 326 1.11 11.90 -21.81
N PRO A 327 1.12 12.27 -23.09
CA PRO A 327 0.32 13.41 -23.52
C PRO A 327 -1.13 13.06 -23.17
N VAL A 328 -1.69 13.79 -22.21
CA VAL A 328 -3.12 13.77 -21.96
C VAL A 328 -3.71 14.46 -23.17
N GLU A 329 -4.12 13.69 -24.17
CA GLU A 329 -4.88 14.26 -25.28
C GLU A 329 -6.15 14.87 -24.70
N ASP A 330 -6.37 16.12 -25.07
CA ASP A 330 -7.50 16.95 -24.68
C ASP A 330 -8.82 16.15 -24.80
N PRO A 331 -9.60 16.00 -23.71
CA PRO A 331 -10.85 15.23 -23.74
C PRO A 331 -11.87 15.76 -24.76
N GLU A 332 -11.71 16.99 -25.27
CA GLU A 332 -12.53 17.51 -26.37
C GLU A 332 -12.15 16.97 -27.74
N ARG A 333 -10.91 16.53 -27.96
CA ARG A 333 -10.43 16.01 -29.25
C ARG A 333 -10.92 14.58 -29.50
N SER A 334 -10.91 13.75 -28.47
CA SER A 334 -11.41 12.37 -28.53
C SER A 334 -12.95 12.29 -28.74
N ARG A 335 -13.68 13.34 -28.35
CA ARG A 335 -15.13 13.46 -28.66
C ARG A 335 -15.43 13.76 -30.12
N ARG A 336 -14.55 14.46 -30.85
CA ARG A 336 -14.76 14.78 -32.28
C ARG A 336 -14.48 13.56 -33.17
N GLU A 337 -13.43 12.79 -32.86
CA GLU A 337 -13.06 11.62 -33.66
C GLU A 337 -14.02 10.43 -33.50
N LEU A 338 -14.76 10.34 -32.39
CA LEU A 338 -15.79 9.29 -32.19
C LEU A 338 -17.14 9.60 -32.87
N VAL A 339 -17.40 10.86 -33.25
CA VAL A 339 -18.66 11.27 -33.90
C VAL A 339 -18.53 11.22 -35.42
N GLU A 340 -17.35 11.42 -35.99
CA GLU A 340 -17.13 11.39 -37.45
C GLU A 340 -17.01 9.96 -38.04
N GLY A 341 -16.96 8.92 -37.20
CA GLY A 341 -16.80 7.52 -37.63
C GLY A 341 -18.09 6.69 -37.78
N PHE A 342 -19.28 7.30 -37.63
CA PHE A 342 -20.56 6.58 -37.65
C PHE A 342 -21.53 6.96 -38.78
N ASP A 343 -21.17 7.90 -39.66
CA ASP A 343 -21.89 8.16 -40.90
C ASP A 343 -21.09 7.61 -42.09
N GLY A 344 -21.33 6.34 -42.40
CA GLY A 344 -20.75 5.62 -43.54
C GLY A 344 -21.41 4.27 -43.79
#